data_AF-A0A967YWR2-F1
#
_entry.id   AF-A0A967YWR2-F1
#
_cell.length_a   1.000
_cell.length_b   1.000
_cell.length_c   1.000
_cell.angle_alpha   90.00
_cell.angle_beta   90.00
_cell.angle_gamma   90.00
#
_symmetry.space_group_name_H-M   'P 1'
#
loop_
_entity.id
_entity.type
_entity.pdbx_description
1 polymer ?
#
loop_
_entity_poly.entity_id
_entity_poly.type
_entity_poly.pdbx_seq_one_letter_code
_entity_poly.pdbx_strand_id
1 'polypeptide(L)'
;MKYRDEKNGQEVTFPPESFYAKAAKYNESRMQVKDLGKSEVHNITLRTFLSVLRKITHGQLVQRDMFEERIKKGEELYMHEMIYPILQGVDSHVLSKIYGSCDLEVGGSDQTFNMLMGRTVMRMGEQPPQAVLSFKLLEGTDGKEKMSKSLENYIGITEPPHEIYGKAMSIP
;
A
#
# COMPACT_ATOMS: atom_id res chain seq x y z
N MET A 1 -11.75 -13.33 13.93
CA MET A 1 -11.69 -12.00 14.60
C MET A 1 -13.08 -11.40 14.54
N LYS A 2 -13.56 -10.79 15.64
CA LYS A 2 -14.86 -10.13 15.69
C LYS A 2 -14.69 -8.67 15.31
N TYR A 3 -15.39 -8.20 14.29
CA TYR A 3 -15.48 -6.79 13.95
C TYR A 3 -16.88 -6.31 14.34
N ARG A 4 -16.95 -5.19 15.07
CA ARG A 4 -18.21 -4.53 15.41
C ARG A 4 -18.35 -3.30 14.52
N ASP A 5 -19.37 -3.30 13.69
CA ASP A 5 -19.68 -2.15 12.85
C ASP A 5 -20.13 -0.97 13.73
N GLU A 6 -19.43 0.15 13.64
CA GLU A 6 -19.65 1.34 14.45
C GLU A 6 -21.00 2.03 14.15
N LYS A 7 -21.61 1.80 12.98
CA LYS A 7 -22.87 2.44 12.57
C LYS A 7 -24.12 1.67 13.00
N ASN A 8 -24.08 0.35 13.01
CA ASN A 8 -25.26 -0.50 13.31
C ASN A 8 -25.04 -1.45 14.49
N GLY A 9 -23.83 -1.49 15.08
CA GLY A 9 -23.50 -2.31 16.23
C GLY A 9 -23.42 -3.81 15.96
N GLN A 10 -23.53 -4.24 14.69
CA GLN A 10 -23.55 -5.65 14.30
C GLN A 10 -22.15 -6.25 14.43
N GLU A 11 -22.05 -7.40 15.14
CA GLU A 11 -20.82 -8.19 15.18
C GLU A 11 -20.76 -9.12 13.97
N VAL A 12 -19.72 -8.97 13.15
CA VAL A 12 -19.42 -9.88 12.04
C VAL A 12 -18.13 -10.62 12.36
N THR A 13 -18.14 -11.94 12.17
CA THR A 13 -16.96 -12.78 12.41
C THR A 13 -16.31 -13.15 11.09
N PHE A 14 -15.03 -12.85 10.95
CA PHE A 14 -14.24 -13.23 9.78
C PHE A 14 -13.15 -14.25 10.16
N PRO A 15 -12.77 -15.17 9.23
CA PRO A 15 -11.60 -16.02 9.39
C PRO A 15 -10.34 -15.18 9.68
N PRO A 16 -9.45 -15.59 10.60
CA PRO A 16 -8.27 -14.81 10.95
C PRO A 16 -7.38 -14.45 9.75
N GLU A 17 -7.29 -15.33 8.76
CA GLU A 17 -6.46 -15.12 7.56
C GLU A 17 -7.12 -14.27 6.47
N SER A 18 -8.40 -13.94 6.62
CA SER A 18 -9.13 -13.15 5.64
C SER A 18 -8.60 -11.72 5.52
N PHE A 19 -8.80 -11.12 4.36
CA PHE A 19 -8.51 -9.71 4.12
C PHE A 19 -9.20 -8.80 5.15
N TYR A 20 -10.48 -9.06 5.45
CA TYR A 20 -11.24 -8.27 6.42
C TYR A 20 -10.65 -8.34 7.84
N ALA A 21 -10.23 -9.51 8.30
CA ALA A 21 -9.58 -9.63 9.60
C ALA A 21 -8.24 -8.88 9.64
N LYS A 22 -7.44 -8.97 8.57
CA LYS A 22 -6.18 -8.22 8.44
C LYS A 22 -6.40 -6.72 8.41
N ALA A 23 -7.43 -6.24 7.69
CA ALA A 23 -7.82 -4.84 7.65
C ALA A 23 -8.31 -4.32 9.01
N ALA A 24 -9.11 -5.11 9.75
CA ALA A 24 -9.55 -4.76 11.09
C ALA A 24 -8.36 -4.62 12.05
N LYS A 25 -7.46 -5.61 12.06
CA LYS A 25 -6.23 -5.57 12.86
C LYS A 25 -5.35 -4.37 12.50
N TYR A 26 -5.22 -4.03 11.22
CA TYR A 26 -4.52 -2.82 10.79
C TYR A 26 -5.19 -1.55 11.33
N ASN A 27 -6.51 -1.43 11.23
CA ASN A 27 -7.24 -0.27 11.72
C ASN A 27 -7.11 -0.06 13.25
N GLU A 28 -7.03 -1.15 14.01
CA GLU A 28 -6.82 -1.13 15.46
C GLU A 28 -5.37 -0.79 15.86
N SER A 29 -4.39 -1.23 15.07
CA SER A 29 -2.96 -1.11 15.40
C SER A 29 -2.24 0.06 14.73
N ARG A 30 -2.85 0.72 13.73
CA ARG A 30 -2.23 1.85 13.05
C ARG A 30 -1.98 3.01 14.01
N MET A 31 -0.79 3.59 13.94
CA MET A 31 -0.37 4.72 14.77
C MET A 31 -0.71 6.10 14.13
N GLN A 32 -1.36 6.09 12.97
CA GLN A 32 -1.75 7.31 12.24
C GLN A 32 -2.93 8.00 12.93
N VAL A 33 -2.91 9.34 12.96
CA VAL A 33 -4.02 10.14 13.50
C VAL A 33 -5.30 9.85 12.71
N LYS A 34 -6.39 9.55 13.41
CA LYS A 34 -7.68 9.12 12.84
C LYS A 34 -8.53 10.27 12.27
N ASP A 35 -8.05 11.50 12.28
CA ASP A 35 -8.81 12.67 11.85
C ASP A 35 -8.87 12.79 10.32
N LEU A 36 -9.36 11.72 9.70
CA LEU A 36 -9.86 11.72 8.33
C LEU A 36 -11.28 12.31 8.41
N GLY A 37 -11.38 13.62 8.67
CA GLY A 37 -12.65 14.33 8.88
C GLY A 37 -13.66 14.27 7.71
N LYS A 38 -13.32 13.53 6.64
CA LYS A 38 -14.16 13.25 5.48
C LYS A 38 -14.19 11.75 5.21
N SER A 39 -15.30 11.11 5.53
CA SER A 39 -15.58 9.72 5.15
C SER A 39 -16.44 9.70 3.89
N GLU A 40 -15.81 9.94 2.74
CA GLU A 40 -16.48 9.92 1.44
C GLU A 40 -16.04 8.71 0.62
N VAL A 41 -17.01 7.96 0.10
CA VAL A 41 -16.75 6.85 -0.83
C VAL A 41 -16.75 7.42 -2.25
N HIS A 42 -15.59 7.42 -2.90
CA HIS A 42 -15.47 7.81 -4.30
C HIS A 42 -15.56 6.58 -5.21
N ASN A 43 -16.59 6.56 -6.05
CA ASN A 43 -16.77 5.52 -7.04
C ASN A 43 -15.94 5.81 -8.29
N ILE A 44 -15.12 4.83 -8.71
CA ILE A 44 -14.42 4.86 -9.99
C ILE A 44 -15.16 3.91 -10.94
N THR A 45 -15.69 4.47 -12.02
CA THR A 45 -16.33 3.65 -13.06
C THR A 45 -15.27 2.93 -13.89
N LEU A 46 -15.62 1.76 -14.45
CA LEU A 46 -14.77 1.07 -15.41
C LEU A 46 -14.37 1.97 -16.59
N ARG A 47 -15.28 2.86 -17.04
CA ARG A 47 -14.99 3.85 -18.08
C ARG A 47 -13.86 4.80 -17.69
N THR A 48 -13.92 5.34 -16.47
CA THR A 48 -12.88 6.22 -15.92
C THR A 48 -11.56 5.46 -15.81
N PHE A 49 -11.61 4.24 -15.29
CA PHE A 49 -10.43 3.40 -15.16
C PHE A 49 -9.78 3.08 -16.52
N LEU A 50 -10.56 2.69 -17.52
CA LEU A 50 -10.08 2.48 -18.90
C LEU A 50 -9.49 3.75 -19.52
N SER A 51 -10.03 4.93 -19.18
CA SER A 51 -9.46 6.21 -19.64
C SER A 51 -8.08 6.49 -19.05
N VAL A 52 -7.79 6.01 -17.83
CA VAL A 52 -6.45 6.05 -17.23
C VAL A 52 -5.55 5.04 -17.94
N LEU A 53 -6.01 3.79 -18.08
CA LEU A 53 -5.25 2.72 -18.73
C LEU A 53 -4.81 3.08 -20.15
N ARG A 54 -5.64 3.77 -20.94
CA ARG A 54 -5.30 4.18 -22.31
C ARG A 54 -4.07 5.10 -22.40
N LYS A 55 -3.69 5.76 -21.32
CA LYS A 55 -2.53 6.66 -21.28
C LYS A 55 -1.28 6.02 -20.63
N ILE A 56 -1.36 4.74 -20.25
CA ILE A 56 -0.26 3.99 -19.62
C ILE A 56 0.11 2.82 -20.53
N THR A 57 1.38 2.73 -20.89
CA THR A 57 1.86 1.69 -21.81
C THR A 57 2.37 0.48 -21.05
N HIS A 58 2.31 -0.70 -21.70
CA HIS A 58 2.98 -1.91 -21.24
C HIS A 58 4.47 -1.66 -20.93
N GLY A 59 5.17 -0.96 -21.84
CA GLY A 59 6.61 -0.66 -21.69
C GLY A 59 6.95 0.09 -20.41
N GLN A 60 6.10 1.06 -20.01
CA GLN A 60 6.28 1.77 -18.74
C GLN A 60 6.09 0.87 -17.52
N LEU A 61 5.13 -0.06 -17.58
CA LEU A 61 4.85 -0.95 -16.45
C LEU A 61 5.98 -1.96 -16.23
N VAL A 62 6.50 -2.56 -17.31
CA VAL A 62 7.56 -3.57 -17.20
C VAL A 62 8.94 -3.01 -16.84
N GLN A 63 9.11 -1.69 -16.82
CA GLN A 63 10.31 -1.02 -16.28
C GLN A 63 10.40 -1.08 -14.76
N ARG A 64 9.35 -1.54 -14.06
CA ARG A 64 9.42 -1.80 -12.64
C ARG A 64 10.42 -2.95 -12.39
N ASP A 65 11.43 -2.72 -11.56
CA ASP A 65 12.51 -3.67 -11.28
C ASP A 65 12.01 -5.10 -11.03
N MET A 66 10.97 -5.25 -10.20
CA MET A 66 10.37 -6.57 -9.89
C MET A 66 9.77 -7.27 -11.11
N PHE A 67 9.17 -6.54 -12.05
CA PHE A 67 8.65 -7.11 -13.30
C PHE A 67 9.77 -7.42 -14.27
N GLU A 68 10.76 -6.53 -14.39
CA GLU A 68 11.93 -6.74 -15.23
C GLU A 68 12.71 -7.99 -14.80
N GLU A 69 12.93 -8.17 -13.50
CA GLU A 69 13.60 -9.34 -12.94
C GLU A 69 12.83 -10.63 -13.23
N ARG A 70 11.51 -10.64 -13.03
CA ARG A 70 10.67 -11.82 -13.30
C ARG A 70 10.69 -12.20 -14.78
N ILE A 71 10.56 -11.22 -15.66
CA ILE A 71 10.63 -11.43 -17.11
C ILE A 71 11.99 -12.02 -17.51
N LYS A 72 13.10 -11.49 -16.96
CA LYS A 72 14.45 -12.01 -17.21
C LYS A 72 14.62 -13.46 -16.73
N LYS A 73 13.97 -13.83 -15.63
CA LYS A 73 13.98 -15.19 -15.08
C LYS A 73 13.00 -16.16 -15.78
N GLY A 74 12.18 -15.66 -16.71
CA GLY A 74 11.13 -16.45 -17.36
C GLY A 74 9.98 -16.80 -16.42
N GLU A 75 9.82 -16.06 -15.33
CA GLU A 75 8.71 -16.24 -14.38
C GLU A 75 7.42 -15.63 -14.94
N GLU A 76 6.28 -16.22 -14.61
CA GLU A 76 4.98 -15.70 -15.02
C GLU A 76 4.77 -14.30 -14.44
N LEU A 77 4.09 -13.41 -15.17
CA LEU A 77 3.65 -12.10 -14.70
C LEU A 77 2.17 -11.94 -15.05
N TYR A 78 1.30 -11.82 -14.05
CA TYR A 78 -0.14 -11.76 -14.31
C TYR A 78 -0.62 -10.32 -14.53
N MET A 79 -1.59 -10.14 -15.43
CA MET A 79 -2.13 -8.83 -15.80
C MET A 79 -2.65 -8.00 -14.62
N HIS A 80 -3.23 -8.64 -13.60
CA HIS A 80 -3.73 -7.95 -12.41
C HIS A 80 -2.60 -7.35 -11.57
N GLU A 81 -1.40 -7.94 -11.60
CA GLU A 81 -0.21 -7.39 -10.93
C GLU A 81 0.25 -6.10 -11.61
N MET A 82 0.19 -6.06 -12.95
CA MET A 82 0.52 -4.87 -13.74
C MET A 82 -0.42 -3.70 -13.49
N ILE A 83 -1.65 -3.98 -13.07
CA ILE A 83 -2.68 -2.98 -12.76
C ILE A 83 -2.44 -2.32 -11.39
N TYR A 84 -1.77 -3.01 -10.46
CA TYR A 84 -1.61 -2.52 -9.08
C TYR A 84 -1.02 -1.10 -8.95
N PRO A 85 0.09 -0.74 -9.64
CA PRO A 85 0.64 0.62 -9.58
C PRO A 85 -0.36 1.69 -10.03
N ILE A 86 -1.26 1.32 -10.95
CA ILE A 86 -2.27 2.22 -11.51
C ILE A 86 -3.39 2.43 -10.48
N LEU A 87 -3.81 1.38 -9.79
CA LEU A 87 -4.78 1.47 -8.69
C LEU A 87 -4.27 2.38 -7.58
N GLN A 88 -3.01 2.19 -7.14
CA GLN A 88 -2.39 3.06 -6.14
C GLN A 88 -2.34 4.52 -6.63
N GLY A 89 -2.03 4.76 -7.91
CA GLY A 89 -2.04 6.12 -8.43
C GLY A 89 -3.43 6.75 -8.53
N VAL A 90 -4.47 5.93 -8.71
CA VAL A 90 -5.87 6.37 -8.65
C VAL A 90 -6.24 6.75 -7.21
N ASP A 91 -5.68 6.11 -6.18
CA ASP A 91 -5.88 6.49 -4.79
C ASP A 91 -5.40 7.92 -4.53
N SER A 92 -4.20 8.30 -4.99
CA SER A 92 -3.70 9.68 -4.89
C SER A 92 -4.64 10.71 -5.54
N HIS A 93 -5.13 10.38 -6.75
CA HIS A 93 -6.07 11.25 -7.47
C HIS A 93 -7.40 11.42 -6.72
N VAL A 94 -7.90 10.34 -6.12
CA VAL A 94 -9.12 10.35 -5.31
C VAL A 94 -8.91 11.12 -4.00
N LEU A 95 -7.80 10.89 -3.29
CA LEU A 95 -7.46 11.61 -2.06
C LEU A 95 -7.38 13.11 -2.32
N SER A 96 -6.78 13.53 -3.44
CA SER A 96 -6.78 14.94 -3.84
C SER A 96 -8.18 15.51 -4.06
N LYS A 97 -9.16 14.72 -4.49
CA LYS A 97 -10.56 15.18 -4.62
C LYS A 97 -11.25 15.32 -3.26
N ILE A 98 -11.03 14.35 -2.36
CA ILE A 98 -11.64 14.34 -1.03
C ILE A 98 -11.10 15.50 -0.19
N TYR A 99 -9.77 15.65 -0.15
CA TYR A 99 -9.09 16.56 0.76
C TYR A 99 -8.73 17.91 0.11
N GLY A 100 -8.89 18.05 -1.21
CA GLY A 100 -8.56 19.25 -1.97
C GLY A 100 -7.13 19.25 -2.51
N SER A 101 -6.23 18.48 -1.90
CA SER A 101 -4.87 18.25 -2.37
C SER A 101 -4.38 16.85 -1.97
N CYS A 102 -3.37 16.36 -2.66
CA CYS A 102 -2.54 15.23 -2.25
C CYS A 102 -1.10 15.65 -2.54
N ASP A 103 -0.48 16.33 -1.57
CA ASP A 103 0.78 17.05 -1.80
C ASP A 103 2.01 16.15 -1.67
N LEU A 104 1.92 15.07 -0.88
CA LEU A 104 3.03 14.17 -0.58
C LEU A 104 2.53 12.74 -0.39
N GLU A 105 3.11 11.80 -1.13
CA GLU A 105 3.03 10.38 -0.81
C GLU A 105 4.35 9.91 -0.22
N VAL A 106 4.25 9.15 0.88
CA VAL A 106 5.37 8.59 1.63
C VAL A 106 5.31 7.07 1.60
N GLY A 107 6.45 6.43 1.38
CA GLY A 107 6.52 4.97 1.30
C GLY A 107 7.94 4.44 1.42
N GLY A 108 8.08 3.11 1.41
CA GLY A 108 9.39 2.47 1.29
C GLY A 108 10.01 2.66 -0.10
N SER A 109 11.32 2.47 -0.22
CA SER A 109 12.02 2.55 -1.51
C SER A 109 11.48 1.57 -2.56
N ASP A 110 10.91 0.44 -2.13
CA ASP A 110 10.23 -0.54 -2.98
C ASP A 110 8.89 -0.05 -3.56
N GLN A 111 8.30 1.01 -2.99
CA GLN A 111 7.06 1.64 -3.49
C GLN A 111 7.32 2.79 -4.45
N THR A 112 8.58 3.18 -4.68
CA THR A 112 8.93 4.37 -5.48
C THR A 112 8.27 4.36 -6.86
N PHE A 113 8.31 3.23 -7.57
CA PHE A 113 7.66 3.10 -8.87
C PHE A 113 6.15 3.37 -8.79
N ASN A 114 5.46 2.81 -7.79
CA ASN A 114 4.01 2.97 -7.64
C ASN A 114 3.65 4.42 -7.27
N MET A 115 4.42 5.06 -6.38
CA MET A 115 4.23 6.46 -5.99
C MET A 115 4.47 7.42 -7.19
N LEU A 116 5.44 7.09 -8.06
CA LEU A 116 5.67 7.82 -9.31
C LEU A 116 4.53 7.59 -10.33
N MET A 117 3.89 6.41 -10.32
CA MET A 117 2.68 6.16 -11.09
C MET A 117 1.52 7.05 -10.59
N GLY A 118 1.40 7.29 -9.28
CA GLY A 118 0.47 8.27 -8.71
C GLY A 118 0.62 9.66 -9.31
N ARG A 119 1.85 10.17 -9.40
CA ARG A 119 2.14 11.44 -10.11
C ARG A 119 1.66 11.43 -11.55
N THR A 120 1.80 10.29 -12.24
CA THR A 120 1.39 10.13 -13.63
C THR A 120 -0.13 10.15 -13.76
N VAL A 121 -0.86 9.42 -12.92
CA VAL A 121 -2.32 9.41 -12.88
C VAL A 121 -2.89 10.80 -12.53
N MET A 122 -2.34 11.48 -11.52
CA MET A 122 -2.78 12.83 -11.13
C MET A 122 -2.66 13.84 -12.27
N ARG A 123 -1.54 13.82 -13.01
CA ARG A 123 -1.36 14.67 -14.21
C ARG A 123 -2.42 14.38 -15.28
N MET A 124 -2.79 13.11 -15.48
CA MET A 124 -3.82 12.73 -16.45
C MET A 124 -5.21 13.24 -16.07
N GLY A 125 -5.45 13.44 -14.78
CA GLY A 125 -6.64 14.03 -14.19
C GLY A 125 -6.53 15.54 -13.96
N GLU A 126 -5.51 16.20 -14.54
CA GLU A 126 -5.27 17.65 -14.45
C GLU A 126 -5.09 18.17 -13.01
N GLN A 127 -4.65 17.29 -12.11
CA GLN A 127 -4.31 17.65 -10.73
C GLN A 127 -2.81 17.94 -10.59
N PRO A 128 -2.41 18.84 -9.67
CA PRO A 128 -1.02 19.00 -9.28
C PRO A 128 -0.48 17.65 -8.75
N PRO A 129 0.61 17.11 -9.31
CA PRO A 129 1.11 15.80 -8.90
C PRO A 129 1.83 15.88 -7.55
N GLN A 130 1.48 14.99 -6.63
CA GLN A 130 2.11 14.83 -5.31
C GLN A 130 3.65 14.73 -5.38
N ALA A 131 4.36 15.26 -4.40
CA ALA A 131 5.76 14.89 -4.15
C ALA A 131 5.85 13.43 -3.70
N VAL A 132 7.02 12.82 -3.89
CA VAL A 132 7.29 11.45 -3.47
C VAL A 132 8.48 11.46 -2.52
N LEU A 133 8.30 10.88 -1.33
CA LEU A 133 9.35 10.68 -0.36
C LEU A 133 9.45 9.19 -0.03
N SER A 134 10.57 8.58 -0.44
CA SER A 134 10.88 7.20 -0.14
C SER A 134 11.83 7.09 1.04
N PHE A 135 11.54 6.19 1.98
CA PHE A 135 12.44 5.82 3.07
C PHE A 135 13.22 4.54 2.73
N LYS A 136 14.44 4.42 3.28
CA LYS A 136 15.18 3.15 3.25
C LYS A 136 14.34 2.09 3.97
N LEU A 137 14.28 0.89 3.40
CA LEU A 137 13.63 -0.24 4.06
C LEU A 137 14.38 -0.58 5.35
N LEU A 138 13.60 -0.85 6.41
CA LEU A 138 14.14 -1.29 7.69
C LEU A 138 14.75 -2.68 7.53
N GLU A 139 15.99 -2.85 7.96
CA GLU A 139 16.65 -4.15 8.03
C GLU A 139 15.99 -5.00 9.11
N GLY A 140 15.89 -6.32 8.87
CA GLY A 140 15.32 -7.25 9.81
C GLY A 140 16.21 -7.47 11.03
N THR A 141 15.73 -8.28 11.98
CA THR A 141 16.51 -8.70 13.15
C THR A 141 17.76 -9.51 12.81
N ASP A 142 17.97 -9.85 11.53
CA ASP A 142 19.15 -10.53 11.01
C ASP A 142 20.26 -9.55 10.53
N GLY A 143 19.96 -8.24 10.45
CA GLY A 143 20.88 -7.20 10.00
C GLY A 143 21.27 -7.29 8.52
N LYS A 144 20.55 -8.07 7.71
CA LYS A 144 20.93 -8.33 6.30
C LYS A 144 19.78 -8.09 5.35
N GLU A 145 18.68 -8.79 5.56
CA GLU A 145 17.52 -8.72 4.67
C GLU A 145 16.58 -7.62 5.15
N LYS A 146 15.72 -7.14 4.25
CA LYS A 146 14.63 -6.26 4.67
C LYS A 146 13.73 -6.98 5.68
N MET A 147 13.22 -6.25 6.64
CA MET A 147 12.28 -6.77 7.62
C MET A 147 11.01 -7.30 6.92
N SER A 148 10.70 -8.58 7.12
CA SER A 148 9.57 -9.25 6.49
C SER A 148 8.97 -10.32 7.38
N LYS A 149 7.64 -10.45 7.35
CA LYS A 149 6.92 -11.56 8.00
C LYS A 149 7.31 -12.92 7.41
N SER A 150 7.58 -12.97 6.10
CA SER A 150 7.92 -14.22 5.41
C SER A 150 9.32 -14.74 5.72
N LEU A 151 10.22 -13.85 6.16
CA LEU A 151 11.59 -14.20 6.54
C LEU A 151 11.73 -14.39 8.05
N GLU A 152 10.63 -14.25 8.80
CA GLU A 152 10.59 -14.35 10.26
C GLU A 152 11.57 -13.41 10.99
N ASN A 153 12.05 -12.35 10.31
CA ASN A 153 13.05 -11.41 10.81
C ASN A 153 12.43 -10.06 11.27
N TYR A 154 11.20 -10.09 11.80
CA TYR A 154 10.40 -8.91 12.11
C TYR A 154 10.04 -8.77 13.60
N ILE A 155 9.85 -7.52 14.01
CA ILE A 155 9.31 -7.16 15.33
C ILE A 155 7.87 -6.69 15.14
N GLY A 156 6.90 -7.45 15.67
CA GLY A 156 5.49 -7.14 15.50
C GLY A 156 5.01 -6.06 16.47
N ILE A 157 4.34 -5.02 15.95
CA ILE A 157 3.81 -3.92 16.78
C ILE A 157 2.69 -4.34 17.76
N THR A 158 2.09 -5.53 17.56
CA THR A 158 1.05 -6.10 18.44
C THR A 158 1.54 -7.32 19.22
N GLU A 159 2.85 -7.55 19.28
CA GLU A 159 3.42 -8.64 20.08
C GLU A 159 3.45 -8.29 21.56
N PRO A 160 3.49 -9.29 22.47
CA PRO A 160 3.70 -9.03 23.89
C PRO A 160 4.96 -8.19 24.14
N PRO A 161 4.97 -7.25 25.12
CA PRO A 161 6.11 -6.37 25.36
C PRO A 161 7.44 -7.09 25.58
N HIS A 162 7.42 -8.26 26.23
CA HIS A 162 8.61 -9.06 26.47
C HIS A 162 9.19 -9.66 25.18
N GLU A 163 8.35 -10.03 24.20
CA GLU A 163 8.79 -10.51 22.89
C GLU A 163 9.39 -9.37 22.06
N ILE A 164 8.74 -8.20 22.05
CA ILE A 164 9.23 -7.00 21.38
C ILE A 164 10.62 -6.63 21.91
N TYR A 165 10.76 -6.59 23.24
CA TYR A 165 12.04 -6.30 23.89
C TYR A 165 13.11 -7.35 23.52
N GLY A 166 12.78 -8.64 23.60
CA GLY A 166 13.71 -9.72 23.24
C GLY A 166 14.21 -9.63 21.81
N LYS A 167 13.31 -9.41 20.85
CA LYS A 167 13.68 -9.27 19.42
C LYS A 167 14.44 -7.98 19.13
N ALA A 168 14.12 -6.88 19.82
CA ALA A 168 14.87 -5.64 19.67
C ALA A 168 16.31 -5.78 20.18
N MET A 169 16.51 -6.53 21.28
CA MET A 169 17.83 -6.81 21.84
C MET A 169 18.62 -7.86 21.03
N SER A 170 17.99 -8.59 20.10
CA SER A 170 18.67 -9.57 19.24
C SER A 170 19.17 -8.98 17.92
N ILE A 171 18.99 -7.68 17.68
CA ILE A 171 19.49 -7.00 16.48
C ILE A 171 21.03 -6.99 16.53
N PRO A 172 21.74 -7.46 15.47
CA PRO A 172 23.20 -7.53 15.40
C PRO A 172 23.94 -6.19 15.48
#